data_AF-A0A6I4UH79-F1
#
_entry.id   AF-A0A6I4UH79-F1
#
_cell.length_a   1.000
_cell.length_b   1.000
_cell.length_c   1.000
_cell.angle_alpha   90.00
_cell.angle_beta   90.00
_cell.angle_gamma   90.00
#
_symmetry.space_group_name_H-M   'P 1'
#
loop_
_entity.id
_entity.type
_entity.pdbx_description
1 polymer ?
#
loop_
_entity_poly.entity_id
_entity_poly.type
_entity_poly.pdbx_seq_one_letter_code
_entity_poly.pdbx_strand_id
1 'polypeptide(L)' 'MAIYPIEAAVLKLSETGLPPAQIACRLGIKAKTVLNIRDRFSVNIKQERKLETKLRSQSKRFGDLLRKAGGHR' A
#
# COMPACT_ATOMS: atom_id res chain seq x y z
N MET A 1 2.27 -4.06 9.65
CA MET A 1 3.68 -3.61 9.62
C MET A 1 3.80 -2.41 10.54
N ALA A 2 4.76 -2.41 11.47
CA ALA A 2 5.08 -1.21 12.22
C ALA A 2 5.83 -0.25 11.27
N ILE A 3 5.27 0.93 11.05
CA ILE A 3 5.92 1.99 10.27
C ILE A 3 6.82 2.77 11.23
N TYR A 4 8.10 2.91 10.90
CA TYR A 4 8.99 3.73 11.72
C TYR A 4 8.61 5.22 11.58
N PRO A 5 8.78 6.05 12.62
CA PRO A 5 8.40 7.47 12.58
C PRO A 5 9.01 8.23 11.39
N ILE A 6 10.25 7.89 11.02
CA ILE A 6 10.94 8.47 9.86
C ILE A 6 10.29 8.06 8.53
N GLU A 7 9.83 6.81 8.42
CA GLU A 7 9.16 6.30 7.23
C GLU A 7 7.78 6.97 7.06
N ALA A 8 7.04 7.15 8.16
CA ALA A 8 5.78 7.89 8.18
C ALA A 8 5.96 9.34 7.72
N ALA A 9 7.01 10.01 8.20
CA ALA A 9 7.32 11.38 7.79
C ALA A 9 7.70 11.47 6.30
N VAL A 10 8.48 10.52 5.78
CA VAL A 10 8.82 10.43 4.36
C VAL A 10 7.57 10.22 3.49
N LEU A 11 6.64 9.36 3.90
CA LEU A 11 5.40 9.11 3.17
C LEU A 11 4.50 10.35 3.17
N LYS A 12 4.29 10.98 4.32
CA LYS A 12 3.47 12.20 4.43
C LYS A 12 3.99 13.34 3.56
N LEU A 13 5.31 13.55 3.54
CA LEU A 13 5.94 14.54 2.65
C LEU A 13 5.96 14.10 1.18
N SER A 14 5.84 12.80 0.91
CA SER A 14 5.72 12.29 -0.45
C SER A 14 4.34 12.54 -1.04
N GLU A 15 3.29 12.48 -0.22
CA GLU A 15 1.90 12.75 -0.62
C GLU A 15 1.68 14.20 -1.04
N THR A 16 2.48 15.14 -0.54
CA THR A 16 2.43 16.56 -0.97
C THR A 16 3.12 16.82 -2.31
N GLY A 17 3.68 15.80 -2.96
CA GLY A 17 4.35 15.91 -4.25
C GLY A 17 5.79 16.44 -4.19
N LEU A 18 6.38 16.55 -2.99
CA LEU A 18 7.75 17.02 -2.85
C LEU A 18 8.75 16.04 -3.51
N PRO A 19 9.83 16.57 -4.12
CA PRO A 19 10.89 15.74 -4.68
C PRO A 19 11.72 15.08 -3.56
N PRO A 20 12.27 13.87 -3.80
CA PRO A 20 13.00 13.10 -2.79
C PRO A 20 14.16 13.87 -2.13
N ALA A 21 14.85 14.72 -2.89
CA ALA A 21 15.95 15.55 -2.40
C ALA A 21 15.50 16.61 -1.38
N GLN A 22 14.32 17.21 -1.57
CA GLN A 22 13.78 18.18 -0.61
C GLN A 22 13.25 17.49 0.65
N ILE A 23 12.67 16.30 0.51
CA ILE A 23 12.26 15.47 1.65
C ILE A 23 13.48 15.07 2.48
N ALA A 24 14.55 14.64 1.81
CA ALA A 24 15.82 14.28 2.42
C ALA A 24 16.42 15.45 3.22
N CYS A 25 16.43 16.65 2.63
CA CYS A 25 16.90 17.87 3.29
C CYS A 25 16.06 18.22 4.53
N ARG A 26 14.72 18.17 4.42
CA ARG A 26 13.81 18.45 5.55
C ARG A 26 13.96 17.48 6.72
N LEU A 27 14.22 16.21 6.43
CA LEU A 27 14.28 15.16 7.45
C LEU A 27 15.71 14.87 7.92
N GLY A 28 16.73 15.54 7.35
CA GLY A 28 18.13 15.31 7.70
C GLY A 28 18.64 13.90 7.34
N ILE A 29 18.06 13.28 6.32
CA ILE A 29 18.43 11.91 5.88
C ILE A 29 18.98 11.90 4.46
N LYS A 30 19.62 10.80 4.06
CA LYS A 30 20.13 10.63 2.70
C LYS A 30 18.96 10.49 1.70
N ALA A 31 19.08 11.11 0.53
CA ALA A 31 18.09 10.96 -0.56
C ALA A 31 17.88 9.50 -0.98
N LYS A 32 18.95 8.67 -0.92
CA LYS A 32 18.86 7.23 -1.14
C LYS A 32 17.91 6.53 -0.15
N THR A 33 17.90 6.96 1.10
CA THR A 33 16.97 6.42 2.12
C THR A 33 15.52 6.75 1.77
N VAL A 34 15.26 7.99 1.35
CA VAL A 34 13.92 8.42 0.90
C VAL A 34 13.43 7.59 -0.29
N LEU A 35 14.30 7.36 -1.28
CA LEU A 35 13.98 6.54 -2.45
C LEU A 35 13.69 5.08 -2.08
N ASN A 36 14.52 4.47 -1.23
CA ASN A 36 14.31 3.10 -0.77
C ASN A 36 12.99 2.95 0.00
N ILE A 37 12.63 3.93 0.83
CA ILE A 37 11.35 3.95 1.54
C ILE A 37 10.21 4.04 0.52
N ARG A 38 10.26 5.01 -0.41
CA ARG A 38 9.24 5.14 -1.47
C ARG A 38 9.07 3.86 -2.28
N ASP A 39 10.15 3.20 -2.66
CA ASP A 39 10.11 1.96 -3.43
C ASP A 39 9.44 0.83 -2.64
N ARG A 40 9.88 0.59 -1.39
CA ARG A 40 9.27 -0.40 -0.48
C ARG A 40 7.77 -0.22 -0.35
N PHE A 41 7.31 1.01 -0.09
CA PHE A 41 5.88 1.29 0.09
C PHE A 41 5.10 1.24 -1.23
N SER A 42 5.72 1.62 -2.37
CA SER A 42 5.11 1.48 -3.69
C SER A 42 4.88 0.01 -4.09
N VAL A 43 5.84 -0.87 -3.77
CA VAL A 43 5.71 -2.31 -3.95
C VAL A 43 4.59 -2.86 -3.07
N ASN A 44 4.50 -2.42 -1.82
CA ASN A 44 3.50 -2.90 -0.88
C ASN A 44 2.07 -2.53 -1.31
N ILE A 45 1.83 -1.28 -1.73
CA ILE A 45 0.52 -0.84 -2.25
C ILE A 45 0.07 -1.71 -3.44
N LYS A 46 1.00 -2.07 -4.33
CA LYS A 46 0.69 -2.97 -5.46
C LYS A 46 0.35 -4.38 -5.00
N GLN A 47 1.02 -4.89 -3.97
CA GLN A 47 0.76 -6.22 -3.42
C GLN A 47 -0.58 -6.28 -2.67
N GLU A 48 -0.89 -5.29 -1.84
CA GLU A 48 -2.15 -5.21 -1.10
C GLU A 48 -3.36 -5.12 -2.06
N ARG A 49 -3.27 -4.29 -3.11
CA ARG A 49 -4.32 -4.23 -4.14
C ARG A 49 -4.53 -5.56 -4.86
N LYS A 50 -3.45 -6.30 -5.16
CA LYS A 50 -3.55 -7.64 -5.76
C LYS A 50 -4.23 -8.62 -4.82
N LEU A 51 -3.92 -8.56 -3.54
CA LEU A 51 -4.49 -9.44 -2.52
C LEU A 51 -5.98 -9.14 -2.32
N GLU A 52 -6.37 -7.86 -2.24
CA GLU A 52 -7.77 -7.44 -2.16
C GLU A 52 -8.57 -7.90 -3.38
N THR A 53 -8.00 -7.76 -4.58
CA THR A 53 -8.65 -8.23 -5.83
C THR A 53 -8.91 -9.74 -5.79
N LYS A 54 -7.94 -10.53 -5.31
CA LYS A 54 -8.09 -11.98 -5.14
C LYS A 54 -9.20 -12.30 -4.13
N LEU A 55 -9.19 -11.65 -2.96
CA LEU A 55 -10.23 -11.82 -1.94
C LEU A 55 -11.63 -11.51 -2.49
N ARG A 56 -11.81 -10.37 -3.17
CA ARG A 56 -13.09 -10.01 -3.81
C ARG A 56 -13.53 -11.09 -4.81
N SER A 57 -12.61 -11.59 -5.63
CA SER A 57 -12.92 -12.64 -6.60
C SER A 57 -13.33 -13.97 -5.95
N GLN A 58 -12.69 -14.34 -4.83
CA GLN A 58 -13.04 -15.53 -4.05
C GLN A 58 -14.41 -15.36 -3.37
N SER A 59 -14.67 -14.22 -2.75
CA SER A 59 -15.97 -13.93 -2.14
C SER A 59 -17.11 -13.95 -3.17
N LYS A 60 -16.88 -13.44 -4.37
CA LYS A 60 -17.85 -13.53 -5.47
C LYS A 60 -18.14 -14.99 -5.85
N ARG A 61 -17.10 -15.80 -6.05
CA ARG A 61 -17.24 -17.23 -6.35
C ARG A 61 -17.98 -17.98 -5.25
N PHE A 62 -17.69 -17.66 -3.99
CA PHE A 62 -18.37 -18.25 -2.85
C PHE A 62 -19.87 -17.87 -2.83
N GLY A 63 -20.21 -16.60 -3.08
CA GLY A 63 -21.59 -16.15 -3.22
C GLY A 63 -22.33 -16.83 -4.38
N ASP A 64 -21.68 -17.01 -5.53
CA ASP A 64 -22.26 -17.73 -6.67
C ASP A 64 -22.51 -19.21 -6.35
N LEU A 65 -21.61 -19.86 -5.57
CA LEU A 65 -21.80 -21.23 -5.11
C LEU A 65 -22.98 -21.35 -4.13
N LEU A 66 -23.09 -20.44 -3.17
CA LEU A 66 -24.23 -20.40 -2.24
C LEU A 66 -25.55 -20.21 -2.98
N ARG A 67 -25.59 -19.33 -3.99
CA ARG A 67 -26.78 -19.11 -4.83
C ARG A 67 -27.14 -20.35 -5.65
N LYS A 68 -26.14 -21.04 -6.22
CA LYS A 68 -26.35 -22.32 -6.93
C LYS A 68 -26.81 -23.46 -6.02
N ALA A 69 -26.39 -23.45 -4.75
CA ALA A 69 -26.77 -24.45 -3.75
C ALA A 69 -28.18 -24.21 -3.15
N GLY A 70 -28.94 -23.24 -3.65
CA GLY A 70 -30.30 -22.93 -3.15
C GLY A 70 -30.30 -21.99 -1.95
N GLY A 71 -29.20 -21.29 -1.65
CA GLY A 71 -29.11 -20.26 -0.63
C GLY A 71 -29.86 -18.98 -1.02
N HIS A 72 -31.19 -19.06 -1.07
CA HIS A 72 -32.08 -17.91 -1.10
C HIS A 72 -32.86 -17.86 0.22
N ARG A 73 -32.62 -16.80 0.99
CA ARG A 73 -33.68 -16.10 1.72
C ARG A 73 -33.61 -14.65 1.29
#